data_AF-A0A959J158-F1
#
_entry.id   AF-A0A959J158-F1
#
_cell.length_a   1.000
_cell.length_b   1.000
_cell.length_c   1.000
_cell.angle_alpha   90.00
_cell.angle_beta   90.00
_cell.angle_gamma   90.00
#
_symmetry.space_group_name_H-M   'P 1'
#
loop_
_entity.id
_entity.type
_entity.pdbx_description
1 polymer ?
#
loop_
_entity_poly.entity_id
_entity_poly.type
_entity_poly.pdbx_seq_one_letter_code
_entity_poly.pdbx_strand_id
1 'polypeptide(L)'
;MIGAIAGDVVGSIREWQNVKTTDFVLFEENCRFTDDTVLTIAVADCILNKKDYAETIKEYGNRYPHAGYGGSFRKWLSGEIVGPYNSWGNGSAMRVSPVGFAYDNLGDVLMEAERSAAVTHNHPEGIKGAQAIACAVFLARTGRTKKEIRNFITNEFSYNLYRTIDEIRPGYEFDVSCQGSVPEAIIAFLESEDVEDAIRKAVSLGGDSDTIACMAGGIAQAYYTKIPESIVQETRNRLPEDLLAVVNAFEKAYIPIV
;
A
#
# COMPACT_ATOMS: atom_id res chain seq x y z
N MET A 1 -9.09 1.59 -1.03
CA MET A 1 -8.64 1.10 0.29
C MET A 1 -8.79 -0.42 0.44
N ILE A 2 -9.97 -1.04 0.29
CA ILE A 2 -10.10 -2.51 0.48
C ILE A 2 -9.19 -3.36 -0.44
N GLY A 3 -8.87 -2.88 -1.65
CA GLY A 3 -7.92 -3.55 -2.54
C GLY A 3 -6.48 -3.56 -1.98
N ALA A 4 -6.07 -2.53 -1.25
CA ALA A 4 -4.78 -2.51 -0.56
C ALA A 4 -4.76 -3.53 0.60
N ILE A 5 -5.83 -3.54 1.40
CA ILE A 5 -6.00 -4.50 2.50
C ILE A 5 -6.04 -5.94 1.96
N ALA A 6 -6.74 -6.18 0.85
CA ALA A 6 -6.77 -7.49 0.20
C ALA A 6 -5.36 -7.90 -0.26
N GLY A 7 -4.60 -6.98 -0.84
CA GLY A 7 -3.21 -7.22 -1.24
C GLY A 7 -2.32 -7.64 -0.08
N ASP A 8 -2.34 -6.90 1.02
CA ASP A 8 -1.67 -7.25 2.28
C ASP A 8 -2.06 -8.67 2.73
N VAL A 9 -3.36 -8.90 2.96
CA VAL A 9 -3.86 -10.17 3.50
C VAL A 9 -3.42 -11.37 2.65
N VAL A 10 -3.52 -11.25 1.33
CA VAL A 10 -3.11 -12.30 0.38
C VAL A 10 -1.59 -12.51 0.40
N GLY A 11 -0.81 -11.44 0.49
CA GLY A 11 0.65 -11.48 0.52
C GLY A 11 1.26 -11.90 1.87
N SER A 12 0.51 -11.81 2.97
CA SER A 12 1.01 -11.96 4.35
C SER A 12 1.76 -13.27 4.63
N ILE A 13 1.28 -14.41 4.11
CA ILE A 13 1.99 -15.69 4.27
C ILE A 13 3.13 -15.84 3.27
N ARG A 14 3.06 -15.10 2.17
CA ARG A 14 3.99 -15.21 1.03
C ARG A 14 5.25 -14.42 1.23
N GLU A 15 5.27 -13.44 2.13
CA GLU A 15 6.49 -12.73 2.56
C GLU A 15 7.60 -13.73 2.96
N TRP A 16 7.23 -14.78 3.71
CA TRP A 16 8.16 -15.82 4.19
C TRP A 16 8.06 -17.15 3.45
N GLN A 17 7.09 -17.27 2.53
CA GLN A 17 6.86 -18.44 1.68
C GLN A 17 6.59 -17.99 0.24
N ASN A 18 7.58 -17.34 -0.37
CA ASN A 18 7.44 -16.74 -1.69
C ASN A 18 6.92 -17.75 -2.73
N VAL A 19 6.03 -17.27 -3.60
CA VAL A 19 5.57 -17.99 -4.79
C VAL A 19 6.00 -17.21 -6.02
N LYS A 20 6.57 -17.90 -7.02
CA LYS A 20 7.03 -17.29 -8.28
C LYS A 20 6.08 -17.59 -9.44
N THR A 21 4.78 -17.64 -9.15
CA THR A 21 3.69 -17.93 -10.09
C THR A 21 2.46 -17.11 -9.70
N THR A 22 1.58 -16.82 -10.65
CA THR A 22 0.27 -16.20 -10.39
C THR A 22 -0.82 -17.24 -10.06
N ASP A 23 -0.55 -18.53 -10.34
CA ASP A 23 -1.43 -19.65 -10.03
C ASP A 23 -1.19 -20.15 -8.60
N PHE A 24 -1.97 -19.61 -7.67
CA PHE A 24 -1.96 -19.98 -6.25
C PHE A 24 -3.32 -19.70 -5.59
N VAL A 25 -3.57 -20.30 -4.43
CA VAL A 25 -4.77 -20.02 -3.64
C VAL A 25 -4.67 -18.61 -3.04
N LEU A 26 -5.65 -17.75 -3.37
CA LEU A 26 -5.61 -16.33 -3.01
C LEU A 26 -5.72 -16.12 -1.49
N PHE A 27 -6.70 -16.77 -0.84
CA PHE A 27 -6.89 -16.71 0.61
C PHE A 27 -6.67 -18.10 1.21
N GLU A 28 -5.50 -18.32 1.81
CA GLU A 28 -5.27 -19.49 2.66
C GLU A 28 -5.78 -19.24 4.09
N GLU A 29 -5.91 -20.31 4.88
CA GLU A 29 -6.40 -20.24 6.26
C GLU A 29 -5.55 -19.30 7.14
N ASN A 30 -4.24 -19.26 6.91
CA ASN A 30 -3.29 -18.48 7.70
C ASN A 30 -3.10 -17.04 7.18
N CYS A 31 -3.75 -16.66 6.06
CA CYS A 31 -3.72 -15.29 5.56
C CYS A 31 -4.37 -14.34 6.57
N ARG A 32 -3.64 -13.29 6.96
CA ARG A 32 -4.06 -12.28 7.94
C ARG A 32 -3.61 -10.91 7.49
N PHE A 33 -4.23 -9.85 8.01
CA PHE A 33 -3.71 -8.50 7.80
C PHE A 33 -2.39 -8.30 8.56
N THR A 34 -1.53 -7.41 8.06
CA THR A 34 -0.26 -7.04 8.69
C THR A 34 -0.24 -5.56 9.09
N ASP A 35 0.94 -5.01 9.37
CA ASP A 35 1.09 -3.60 9.66
C ASP A 35 0.70 -2.70 8.48
N ASP A 36 0.77 -3.18 7.26
CA ASP A 36 0.30 -2.51 6.05
C ASP A 36 -1.15 -2.04 6.20
N THR A 37 -2.05 -2.97 6.51
CA THR A 37 -3.46 -2.67 6.77
C THR A 37 -3.62 -1.77 7.97
N VAL A 38 -2.96 -2.08 9.10
CA VAL A 38 -3.13 -1.30 10.34
C VAL A 38 -2.75 0.16 10.10
N LEU A 39 -1.65 0.41 9.41
CA LEU A 39 -1.15 1.76 9.17
C LEU A 39 -1.88 2.44 8.00
N THR A 40 -2.37 1.70 7.00
CA THR A 40 -3.29 2.23 5.97
C THR A 40 -4.54 2.77 6.62
N ILE A 41 -5.14 2.02 7.55
CA ILE A 41 -6.35 2.42 8.26
C ILE A 41 -6.06 3.60 9.20
N ALA A 42 -4.89 3.64 9.84
CA ALA A 42 -4.48 4.79 10.65
C ALA A 42 -4.39 6.08 9.82
N VAL A 43 -3.83 6.02 8.60
CA VAL A 43 -3.78 7.17 7.67
C VAL A 43 -5.19 7.57 7.22
N ALA A 44 -6.07 6.62 6.93
CA ALA A 44 -7.48 6.89 6.62
C ALA A 44 -8.21 7.59 7.77
N ASP A 45 -7.98 7.18 9.02
CA ASP A 45 -8.54 7.82 10.22
C ASP A 45 -8.02 9.25 10.40
N CYS A 46 -6.72 9.49 10.15
CA CYS A 46 -6.14 10.84 10.17
C CYS A 46 -6.88 11.78 9.21
N ILE A 47 -7.13 11.32 7.99
CA ILE A 47 -7.80 12.10 6.95
C ILE A 47 -9.25 12.37 7.34
N LEU A 48 -10.00 11.33 7.73
CA LEU A 48 -11.42 11.43 8.10
C LEU A 48 -11.65 12.41 9.26
N ASN A 49 -10.82 12.30 10.29
CA ASN A 49 -11.03 12.96 11.56
C ASN A 49 -10.06 14.12 11.81
N LYS A 50 -9.24 14.48 10.81
CA LYS A 50 -8.24 15.55 10.87
C LYS A 50 -7.28 15.40 12.06
N LYS A 51 -6.89 14.16 12.35
CA LYS A 51 -5.98 13.82 13.46
C LYS A 51 -4.51 14.03 13.05
N ASP A 52 -3.63 14.11 14.04
CA ASP A 52 -2.19 14.11 13.80
C ASP A 52 -1.70 12.73 13.32
N TYR A 53 -0.85 12.72 12.29
CA TYR A 53 -0.34 11.48 11.71
C TYR A 53 0.56 10.70 12.69
N ALA A 54 1.46 11.37 13.41
CA ALA A 54 2.41 10.69 14.28
C ALA A 54 1.69 10.07 15.49
N GLU A 55 0.78 10.81 16.11
CA GLU A 55 -0.01 10.33 17.25
C GLU A 55 -0.92 9.16 16.86
N THR A 56 -1.64 9.29 15.75
CA THR A 56 -2.59 8.25 15.30
C THR A 56 -1.85 6.99 14.85
N ILE A 57 -0.74 7.11 14.09
CA ILE A 57 0.07 5.95 13.70
C ILE A 57 0.62 5.23 14.93
N LYS A 58 1.04 5.96 15.98
CA LYS A 58 1.44 5.34 17.26
C LYS A 58 0.28 4.66 17.97
N GLU A 59 -0.89 5.28 17.98
CA GLU A 59 -2.08 4.72 18.61
C GLU A 59 -2.44 3.35 17.99
N TYR A 60 -2.53 3.28 16.67
CA TYR A 60 -2.85 2.03 15.96
C TYR A 60 -1.73 1.00 16.09
N GLY A 61 -0.46 1.43 15.99
CA GLY A 61 0.70 0.57 16.20
C GLY A 61 0.72 -0.09 17.58
N ASN A 62 0.40 0.66 18.63
CA ASN A 62 0.33 0.14 20.00
C ASN A 62 -0.93 -0.69 20.26
N ARG A 63 -2.02 -0.46 19.52
CA ARG A 63 -3.24 -1.28 19.59
C ARG A 63 -3.04 -2.66 18.95
N TYR A 64 -2.21 -2.74 17.91
CA TYR A 64 -1.91 -3.97 17.15
C TYR A 64 -0.42 -4.35 17.16
N PRO A 65 0.22 -4.55 18.33
CA PRO A 65 1.68 -4.63 18.44
C PRO A 65 2.34 -5.83 17.72
N HIS A 66 1.55 -6.82 17.29
CA HIS A 66 2.00 -8.05 16.63
C HIS A 66 1.65 -8.12 15.14
N ALA A 67 1.34 -6.97 14.52
CA ALA A 67 0.90 -6.90 13.12
C ALA A 67 2.01 -7.20 12.09
N GLY A 68 3.28 -6.90 12.40
CA GLY A 68 4.38 -7.21 11.47
C GLY A 68 5.57 -6.25 11.56
N TYR A 69 5.35 -5.02 12.03
CA TYR A 69 6.30 -3.89 12.08
C TYR A 69 7.80 -4.18 12.01
N GLY A 70 8.50 -3.48 11.12
CA GLY A 70 9.96 -3.45 11.07
C GLY A 70 10.63 -2.95 12.37
N GLY A 71 11.88 -3.36 12.59
CA GLY A 71 12.60 -3.13 13.86
C GLY A 71 12.70 -1.65 14.29
N SER A 72 13.07 -0.75 13.37
CA SER A 72 13.15 0.68 13.66
C SER A 72 11.78 1.30 13.97
N PHE A 73 10.73 0.82 13.31
CA PHE A 73 9.36 1.28 13.60
C PHE A 73 8.91 0.85 14.99
N ARG A 74 9.23 -0.37 15.43
CA ARG A 74 8.95 -0.82 16.81
C ARG A 74 9.64 0.05 17.86
N LYS A 75 10.89 0.45 17.61
CA LYS A 75 11.62 1.38 18.48
C LYS A 75 10.99 2.78 18.52
N TRP A 76 10.43 3.23 17.40
CA TRP A 76 9.69 4.50 17.35
C TRP A 76 8.34 4.43 18.06
N LEU A 77 7.63 3.29 17.97
CA LEU A 77 6.39 3.04 18.71
C LEU A 77 6.64 3.05 20.23
N SER A 78 7.71 2.40 20.70
CA SER A 78 8.06 2.32 22.12
C SER A 78 8.63 3.60 22.71
N GLY A 79 8.99 4.58 21.86
CA GLY A 79 9.65 5.82 22.28
C GLY A 79 11.15 5.70 22.50
N GLU A 80 11.78 4.56 22.18
CA GLU A 80 13.24 4.42 22.14
C GLU A 80 13.84 5.36 21.07
N ILE A 81 13.15 5.52 19.95
CA ILE A 81 13.44 6.53 18.92
C ILE A 81 12.40 7.66 19.02
N VAL A 82 12.88 8.88 19.22
CA VAL A 82 12.05 10.09 19.26
C VAL A 82 12.12 10.82 17.92
N GLY A 83 10.97 11.13 17.34
CA GLY A 83 10.88 11.79 16.03
C GLY A 83 11.18 10.84 14.86
N PRO A 84 11.17 11.35 13.62
CA PRO A 84 11.47 10.53 12.44
C PRO A 84 12.94 10.14 12.37
N TYR A 85 13.23 8.96 11.80
CA TYR A 85 14.53 8.29 11.91
C TYR A 85 15.21 8.03 10.56
N ASN A 86 14.98 8.92 9.59
CA ASN A 86 15.63 8.92 8.27
C ASN A 86 15.53 7.58 7.51
N SER A 87 14.39 6.90 7.64
CA SER A 87 14.12 5.64 6.95
C SER A 87 13.81 5.85 5.48
N TRP A 88 14.46 5.06 4.62
CA TRP A 88 14.19 4.94 3.18
C TRP A 88 13.28 3.74 2.84
N GLY A 89 12.81 3.01 3.87
CA GLY A 89 11.98 1.83 3.72
C GLY A 89 10.60 2.10 3.13
N ASN A 90 9.98 1.06 2.57
CA ASN A 90 8.67 1.06 1.93
C ASN A 90 7.49 1.24 2.90
N GLY A 91 7.75 1.26 4.21
CA GLY A 91 6.76 1.47 5.26
C GLY A 91 5.96 2.77 5.16
N SER A 92 6.50 3.78 4.48
CA SER A 92 5.75 5.00 4.13
C SER A 92 4.81 4.80 2.95
N ALA A 93 5.20 4.02 1.95
CA ALA A 93 4.47 3.79 0.71
C ALA A 93 3.33 2.77 0.88
N MET A 94 3.51 1.72 1.69
CA MET A 94 2.49 0.69 1.94
C MET A 94 1.18 1.25 2.51
N ARG A 95 1.27 2.35 3.29
CA ARG A 95 0.13 2.92 4.04
C ARG A 95 -0.53 4.14 3.39
N VAL A 96 0.00 4.64 2.28
CA VAL A 96 -0.33 5.99 1.76
C VAL A 96 -1.54 6.01 0.83
N SER A 97 -2.05 4.85 0.41
CA SER A 97 -3.15 4.78 -0.56
C SER A 97 -4.38 5.65 -0.22
N PRO A 98 -4.80 5.85 1.05
CA PRO A 98 -5.93 6.72 1.39
C PRO A 98 -5.74 8.17 0.91
N VAL A 99 -4.51 8.69 0.91
CA VAL A 99 -4.22 10.05 0.42
C VAL A 99 -4.61 10.21 -1.04
N GLY A 100 -4.28 9.23 -1.88
CA GLY A 100 -4.61 9.26 -3.31
C GLY A 100 -6.12 9.22 -3.59
N PHE A 101 -6.92 8.63 -2.68
CA PHE A 101 -8.38 8.63 -2.76
C PHE A 101 -9.01 9.94 -2.28
N ALA A 102 -8.46 10.57 -1.24
CA ALA A 102 -9.14 11.63 -0.50
C ALA A 102 -8.95 13.06 -1.06
N TYR A 103 -7.87 13.33 -1.81
CA TYR A 103 -7.50 14.69 -2.22
C TYR A 103 -7.62 14.92 -3.73
N ASP A 104 -8.30 15.99 -4.14
CA ASP A 104 -8.77 16.22 -5.51
C ASP A 104 -7.80 16.93 -6.46
N ASN A 105 -6.61 17.31 -5.98
CA ASN A 105 -5.55 17.81 -6.84
C ASN A 105 -4.20 17.22 -6.46
N LEU A 106 -3.32 17.15 -7.45
CA LEU A 106 -2.01 16.53 -7.32
C LEU A 106 -1.14 17.21 -6.26
N GLY A 107 -1.21 18.53 -6.12
CA GLY A 107 -0.42 19.28 -5.14
C GLY A 107 -0.74 18.84 -3.71
N ASP A 108 -2.02 18.75 -3.37
CA ASP A 108 -2.47 18.28 -2.05
C ASP A 108 -2.13 16.81 -1.83
N VAL A 109 -2.25 15.96 -2.85
CA VAL A 109 -1.85 14.54 -2.77
C VAL A 109 -0.36 14.43 -2.43
N LEU A 110 0.51 15.17 -3.10
CA LEU A 110 1.95 15.13 -2.85
C LEU A 110 2.31 15.67 -1.46
N MET A 111 1.68 16.77 -1.06
CA MET A 111 1.87 17.38 0.25
C MET A 111 1.45 16.44 1.39
N GLU A 112 0.28 15.81 1.28
CA GLU A 112 -0.25 14.94 2.34
C GLU A 112 0.45 13.59 2.38
N ALA A 113 0.87 13.07 1.22
CA ALA A 113 1.73 11.89 1.16
C ALA A 113 3.07 12.16 1.89
N GLU A 114 3.69 13.32 1.65
CA GLU A 114 4.90 13.73 2.37
C GLU A 114 4.66 13.86 3.88
N ARG A 115 3.60 14.57 4.29
CA ARG A 115 3.26 14.74 5.72
C ARG A 115 3.06 13.40 6.43
N SER A 116 2.36 12.45 5.81
CA SER A 116 2.14 11.12 6.38
C SER A 116 3.40 10.24 6.40
N ALA A 117 4.33 10.44 5.46
CA ALA A 117 5.60 9.72 5.40
C ALA A 117 6.60 10.26 6.43
N ALA A 118 6.76 11.59 6.48
CA ALA A 118 7.82 12.29 7.19
C ALA A 118 7.82 12.09 8.71
N VAL A 119 6.72 11.60 9.31
CA VAL A 119 6.66 11.26 10.74
C VAL A 119 7.53 10.07 11.13
N THR A 120 7.92 9.22 10.16
CA THR A 120 8.80 8.04 10.38
C THR A 120 9.89 7.91 9.31
N HIS A 121 9.57 8.24 8.06
CA HIS A 121 10.40 8.04 6.87
C HIS A 121 10.74 9.38 6.21
N ASN A 122 11.45 10.25 6.92
CA ASN A 122 11.87 11.58 6.42
C ASN A 122 13.10 11.53 5.49
N HIS A 123 13.53 10.34 5.05
CA HIS A 123 14.51 10.22 3.99
C HIS A 123 13.87 10.59 2.64
N PRO A 124 14.57 11.25 1.70
CA PRO A 124 14.03 11.60 0.39
C PRO A 124 13.38 10.42 -0.35
N GLU A 125 14.01 9.25 -0.34
CA GLU A 125 13.46 8.03 -0.97
C GLU A 125 12.20 7.50 -0.26
N GLY A 126 12.09 7.67 1.06
CA GLY A 126 10.90 7.30 1.83
C GLY A 126 9.70 8.18 1.48
N ILE A 127 9.93 9.50 1.36
CA ILE A 127 8.92 10.47 0.91
C ILE A 127 8.54 10.22 -0.55
N LYS A 128 9.55 10.05 -1.42
CA LYS A 128 9.37 9.81 -2.86
C LYS A 128 8.51 8.58 -3.13
N GLY A 129 8.76 7.47 -2.42
CA GLY A 129 7.96 6.26 -2.56
C GLY A 129 6.49 6.46 -2.18
N ALA A 130 6.24 7.15 -1.06
CA ALA A 130 4.87 7.46 -0.62
C ALA A 130 4.15 8.38 -1.61
N GLN A 131 4.83 9.42 -2.10
CA GLN A 131 4.27 10.32 -3.11
C GLN A 131 3.98 9.58 -4.42
N ALA A 132 4.86 8.68 -4.87
CA ALA A 132 4.65 7.92 -6.10
C ALA A 132 3.42 7.00 -6.03
N ILE A 133 3.21 6.29 -4.91
CA ILE A 133 2.02 5.45 -4.73
C ILE A 133 0.75 6.30 -4.62
N ALA A 134 0.75 7.36 -3.80
CA ALA A 134 -0.40 8.24 -3.67
C ALA A 134 -0.77 8.90 -5.01
N CYS A 135 0.23 9.31 -5.78
CA CYS A 135 0.07 9.84 -7.12
C CYS A 135 -0.51 8.79 -8.09
N ALA A 136 0.01 7.56 -8.09
CA ALA A 136 -0.51 6.48 -8.93
C ALA A 136 -1.99 6.19 -8.63
N VAL A 137 -2.38 6.15 -7.35
CA VAL A 137 -3.78 6.01 -6.91
C VAL A 137 -4.64 7.19 -7.40
N PHE A 138 -4.16 8.43 -7.23
CA PHE A 138 -4.86 9.63 -7.67
C PHE A 138 -5.06 9.67 -9.19
N LEU A 139 -4.02 9.38 -9.96
CA LEU A 139 -4.10 9.36 -11.43
C LEU A 139 -5.02 8.23 -11.91
N ALA A 140 -4.98 7.07 -11.26
CA ALA A 140 -5.89 5.97 -11.54
C ALA A 140 -7.36 6.37 -11.30
N ARG A 141 -7.70 6.93 -10.13
CA ARG A 141 -9.09 7.31 -9.81
C ARG A 141 -9.62 8.46 -10.68
N THR A 142 -8.73 9.29 -11.21
CA THR A 142 -9.08 10.43 -12.08
C THR A 142 -9.14 10.05 -13.56
N GLY A 143 -9.13 8.74 -13.87
CA GLY A 143 -9.38 8.22 -15.21
C GLY A 143 -8.19 8.23 -16.16
N ARG A 144 -6.96 8.41 -15.63
CA ARG A 144 -5.75 8.35 -16.47
C ARG A 144 -5.48 6.92 -16.92
N THR A 145 -5.06 6.79 -18.17
CA THR A 145 -4.65 5.50 -18.74
C THR A 145 -3.39 4.98 -18.05
N LYS A 146 -3.19 3.66 -18.05
CA LYS A 146 -1.94 3.03 -17.56
C LYS A 146 -0.69 3.61 -18.23
N LYS A 147 -0.77 3.98 -19.51
CA LYS A 147 0.33 4.65 -20.24
C LYS A 147 0.64 6.03 -19.67
N GLU A 148 -0.39 6.85 -19.40
CA GLU A 148 -0.20 8.16 -18.77
C GLU A 148 0.37 8.03 -17.36
N ILE A 149 -0.14 7.10 -16.55
CA ILE A 149 0.37 6.83 -15.19
C ILE A 149 1.84 6.42 -15.26
N ARG A 150 2.20 5.46 -16.12
CA ARG A 150 3.59 5.00 -16.31
C ARG A 150 4.51 6.16 -16.68
N ASN A 151 4.11 6.97 -17.65
CA ASN A 151 4.93 8.09 -18.13
C ASN A 151 5.11 9.15 -17.05
N PHE A 152 4.02 9.50 -16.35
CA PHE A 152 4.08 10.49 -15.28
C PHE A 152 5.00 10.02 -14.16
N ILE A 153 4.80 8.81 -13.63
CA ILE A 153 5.60 8.31 -12.51
C ILE A 153 7.07 8.14 -12.90
N THR A 154 7.36 7.63 -14.10
CA THR A 154 8.73 7.52 -14.59
C THR A 154 9.44 8.87 -14.64
N ASN A 155 8.77 9.90 -15.15
CA ASN A 155 9.37 11.23 -15.31
C ASN A 155 9.50 11.98 -13.99
N GLU A 156 8.48 11.91 -13.14
CA GLU A 156 8.43 12.69 -11.89
C GLU A 156 9.28 12.06 -10.78
N PHE A 157 9.26 10.73 -10.67
CA PHE A 157 9.90 10.01 -9.56
C PHE A 157 11.15 9.21 -9.98
N SER A 158 11.50 9.24 -11.27
CA SER A 158 12.66 8.51 -11.84
C SER A 158 12.63 6.99 -11.63
N TYR A 159 11.43 6.41 -11.48
CA TYR A 159 11.25 4.96 -11.41
C TYR A 159 11.23 4.32 -12.80
N ASN A 160 12.00 3.25 -13.00
CA ASN A 160 11.97 2.50 -14.26
C ASN A 160 10.76 1.56 -14.30
N LEU A 161 9.67 2.02 -14.94
CA LEU A 161 8.42 1.28 -15.08
C LEU A 161 8.23 0.61 -16.46
N TYR A 162 9.31 0.47 -17.24
CA TYR A 162 9.30 -0.17 -18.56
C TYR A 162 9.75 -1.63 -18.55
N ARG A 163 10.16 -2.13 -17.39
CA ARG A 163 10.39 -3.56 -17.14
C ARG A 163 9.06 -4.31 -17.13
N THR A 164 9.13 -5.62 -17.34
CA THR A 164 7.98 -6.50 -17.23
C THR A 164 8.03 -7.39 -15.98
N ILE A 165 6.87 -7.89 -15.54
CA ILE A 165 6.78 -8.87 -14.45
C ILE A 165 7.63 -10.10 -14.76
N ASP A 166 7.62 -10.59 -16.00
CA ASP A 166 8.41 -11.77 -16.40
C ASP A 166 9.92 -11.51 -16.38
N GLU A 167 10.37 -10.28 -16.65
CA GLU A 167 11.77 -9.88 -16.50
C GLU A 167 12.21 -9.76 -15.04
N ILE A 168 11.31 -9.31 -14.15
CA ILE A 168 11.61 -9.05 -12.73
C ILE A 168 11.54 -10.34 -11.91
N ARG A 169 10.49 -11.14 -12.11
CA ARG A 169 10.12 -12.30 -11.27
C ARG A 169 11.29 -13.26 -10.95
N PRO A 170 12.14 -13.66 -11.93
CA PRO A 170 13.19 -14.64 -11.69
C PRO A 170 14.29 -14.16 -10.73
N GLY A 171 14.56 -12.85 -10.70
CA GLY A 171 15.68 -12.26 -9.95
C GLY A 171 15.28 -11.41 -8.76
N TYR A 172 13.99 -11.14 -8.57
CA TYR A 172 13.52 -10.33 -7.45
C TYR A 172 13.61 -11.07 -6.12
N GLU A 173 14.14 -10.41 -5.09
CA GLU A 173 14.32 -10.93 -3.74
C GLU A 173 13.71 -9.96 -2.72
N PHE A 174 13.80 -10.30 -1.44
CA PHE A 174 13.25 -9.48 -0.36
C PHE A 174 13.93 -8.11 -0.28
N ASP A 175 13.17 -7.05 -0.58
CA ASP A 175 13.64 -5.66 -0.56
C ASP A 175 12.62 -4.76 0.14
N VAL A 176 13.01 -4.25 1.31
CA VAL A 176 12.21 -3.35 2.14
C VAL A 176 12.35 -1.88 1.74
N SER A 177 13.13 -1.56 0.70
CA SER A 177 13.35 -0.18 0.24
C SER A 177 12.18 0.31 -0.60
N CYS A 178 11.87 1.61 -0.50
CA CYS A 178 11.01 2.25 -1.50
C CYS A 178 11.54 2.07 -2.93
N GLN A 179 12.85 2.00 -3.12
CA GLN A 179 13.47 1.93 -4.45
C GLN A 179 13.28 0.58 -5.13
N GLY A 180 13.26 -0.49 -4.35
CA GLY A 180 13.12 -1.86 -4.82
C GLY A 180 11.70 -2.40 -4.77
N SER A 181 10.78 -1.83 -3.98
CA SER A 181 9.40 -2.35 -3.88
C SER A 181 8.33 -1.47 -4.56
N VAL A 182 8.44 -0.14 -4.48
CA VAL A 182 7.45 0.78 -5.07
C VAL A 182 7.32 0.61 -6.59
N PRO A 183 8.41 0.64 -7.39
CA PRO A 183 8.26 0.46 -8.83
C PRO A 183 7.66 -0.91 -9.17
N GLU A 184 7.88 -1.91 -8.32
CA GLU A 184 7.52 -3.31 -8.59
C GLU A 184 6.02 -3.51 -8.38
N ALA A 185 5.47 -2.87 -7.34
CA ALA A 185 4.04 -2.78 -7.13
C ALA A 185 3.32 -2.00 -8.25
N ILE A 186 3.93 -0.89 -8.71
CA ILE A 186 3.36 -0.10 -9.82
C ILE A 186 3.39 -0.91 -11.12
N ILE A 187 4.47 -1.65 -11.41
CA ILE A 187 4.56 -2.52 -12.59
C ILE A 187 3.51 -3.65 -12.52
N ALA A 188 3.31 -4.28 -11.36
CA ALA A 188 2.26 -5.28 -11.17
C ALA A 188 0.87 -4.73 -11.50
N PHE A 189 0.56 -3.52 -11.05
CA PHE A 189 -0.64 -2.81 -11.49
C PHE A 189 -0.62 -2.53 -13.00
N LEU A 190 0.46 -1.97 -13.56
CA LEU A 190 0.52 -1.58 -14.96
C LEU A 190 0.33 -2.75 -15.93
N GLU A 191 0.70 -3.96 -15.54
CA GLU A 191 0.51 -5.16 -16.35
C GLU A 191 -0.78 -5.93 -16.05
N SER A 192 -1.51 -5.57 -15.01
CA SER A 192 -2.74 -6.27 -14.63
C SER A 192 -3.90 -6.11 -15.63
N GLU A 193 -4.91 -6.96 -15.51
CA GLU A 193 -6.20 -6.84 -16.23
C GLU A 193 -7.36 -6.51 -15.29
N ASP A 194 -7.24 -6.86 -14.01
CA ASP A 194 -8.18 -6.51 -12.93
C ASP A 194 -7.46 -6.45 -11.56
N VAL A 195 -8.23 -6.28 -10.48
CA VAL A 195 -7.69 -6.18 -9.11
C VAL A 195 -7.09 -7.49 -8.62
N GLU A 196 -7.70 -8.63 -8.93
CA GLU A 196 -7.16 -9.94 -8.52
C GLU A 196 -5.84 -10.20 -9.24
N ASP A 197 -5.79 -9.96 -10.54
CA ASP A 197 -4.60 -10.13 -11.36
C ASP A 197 -3.46 -9.19 -10.93
N ALA A 198 -3.76 -7.95 -10.51
CA ALA A 198 -2.76 -7.04 -9.94
C ALA A 198 -2.14 -7.60 -8.65
N ILE A 199 -2.98 -8.10 -7.73
CA ILE A 199 -2.54 -8.71 -6.47
C ILE A 199 -1.72 -9.97 -6.76
N ARG A 200 -2.20 -10.84 -7.66
CA ARG A 200 -1.49 -12.07 -8.07
C ARG A 200 -0.13 -11.76 -8.68
N LYS A 201 -0.06 -10.79 -9.59
CA LYS A 201 1.21 -10.38 -10.22
C LYS A 201 2.18 -9.86 -9.18
N ALA A 202 1.74 -8.99 -8.27
CA ALA A 202 2.55 -8.46 -7.18
C ALA A 202 3.11 -9.58 -6.28
N VAL A 203 2.25 -10.46 -5.77
CA VAL A 203 2.65 -11.60 -4.93
C VAL A 203 3.57 -12.56 -5.70
N SER A 204 3.34 -12.76 -7.00
CA SER A 204 4.18 -13.63 -7.83
C SER A 204 5.62 -13.15 -7.96
N LEU A 205 5.90 -11.87 -7.68
CA LEU A 205 7.27 -11.36 -7.66
C LEU A 205 8.06 -11.91 -6.47
N GLY A 206 7.41 -12.35 -5.39
CA GLY A 206 8.07 -12.73 -4.14
C GLY A 206 8.67 -11.54 -3.40
N GLY A 207 9.60 -11.80 -2.48
CA GLY A 207 10.14 -10.77 -1.58
C GLY A 207 9.09 -10.31 -0.57
N ASP A 208 9.03 -9.01 -0.34
CA ASP A 208 8.11 -8.31 0.57
C ASP A 208 6.68 -8.29 -0.01
N SER A 209 6.06 -9.47 -0.02
CA SER A 209 4.93 -9.79 -0.90
C SER A 209 3.64 -9.12 -0.47
N ASP A 210 3.39 -9.00 0.83
CA ASP A 210 2.28 -8.21 1.40
C ASP A 210 2.42 -6.74 1.03
N THR A 211 3.59 -6.14 1.25
CA THR A 211 3.82 -4.71 0.93
C THR A 211 3.60 -4.39 -0.54
N ILE A 212 4.18 -5.19 -1.45
CA ILE A 212 4.06 -4.95 -2.89
C ILE A 212 2.61 -5.15 -3.34
N ALA A 213 1.94 -6.20 -2.83
CA ALA A 213 0.54 -6.47 -3.17
C ALA A 213 -0.42 -5.43 -2.58
N CYS A 214 -0.15 -4.91 -1.38
CA CYS A 214 -0.89 -3.83 -0.75
C CYS A 214 -0.87 -2.57 -1.61
N MET A 215 0.32 -2.15 -2.04
CA MET A 215 0.48 -1.00 -2.93
C MET A 215 -0.20 -1.23 -4.29
N ALA A 216 0.02 -2.39 -4.92
CA ALA A 216 -0.55 -2.73 -6.23
C ALA A 216 -2.09 -2.79 -6.17
N GLY A 217 -2.65 -3.43 -5.14
CA GLY A 217 -4.08 -3.56 -4.92
C GLY A 217 -4.77 -2.22 -4.65
N GLY A 218 -4.09 -1.30 -3.95
CA GLY A 218 -4.56 0.08 -3.76
C GLY A 218 -4.71 0.84 -5.07
N ILE A 219 -3.71 0.77 -5.95
CA ILE A 219 -3.74 1.41 -7.28
C ILE A 219 -4.77 0.72 -8.18
N ALA A 220 -4.80 -0.61 -8.18
CA ALA A 220 -5.71 -1.39 -9.00
C ALA A 220 -7.18 -1.11 -8.63
N GLN A 221 -7.52 -1.03 -7.35
CA GLN A 221 -8.87 -0.63 -6.93
C GLN A 221 -9.26 0.74 -7.49
N ALA A 222 -8.35 1.72 -7.42
CA ALA A 222 -8.62 3.06 -7.92
C ALA A 222 -8.85 3.07 -9.44
N TYR A 223 -8.18 2.20 -10.17
CA TYR A 223 -8.27 2.11 -11.63
C TYR A 223 -9.49 1.30 -12.11
N TYR A 224 -9.67 0.09 -11.58
CA TYR A 224 -10.68 -0.84 -12.06
C TYR A 224 -12.05 -0.61 -11.44
N THR A 225 -12.12 0.03 -10.27
CA THR A 225 -13.33 0.32 -9.46
C THR A 225 -14.12 -0.89 -8.97
N LYS A 226 -14.02 -2.04 -9.65
CA LYS A 226 -14.67 -3.30 -9.30
C LYS A 226 -13.67 -4.26 -8.69
N ILE A 227 -14.05 -4.83 -7.56
CA ILE A 227 -13.34 -5.90 -6.88
C ILE A 227 -14.31 -7.09 -6.80
N PRO A 228 -13.88 -8.32 -7.12
CA PRO A 228 -14.70 -9.50 -6.92
C PRO A 228 -15.27 -9.54 -5.48
N GLU A 229 -16.58 -9.77 -5.36
CA GLU A 229 -17.27 -9.74 -4.06
C GLU A 229 -16.70 -10.76 -3.08
N SER A 230 -16.23 -11.92 -3.56
CA SER A 230 -15.52 -12.91 -2.75
C SER A 230 -14.26 -12.33 -2.10
N ILE A 231 -13.47 -11.55 -2.84
CA ILE A 231 -12.28 -10.88 -2.30
C ILE A 231 -12.67 -9.85 -1.25
N VAL A 232 -13.72 -9.06 -1.51
CA VAL A 232 -14.22 -8.07 -0.55
C VAL A 232 -14.68 -8.74 0.75
N GLN A 233 -15.47 -9.80 0.66
CA GLN A 233 -15.99 -10.53 1.83
C GLN A 233 -14.87 -11.19 2.63
N GLU A 234 -13.97 -11.93 1.97
CA GLU A 234 -12.85 -12.59 2.66
C GLU A 234 -11.91 -11.59 3.34
N THR A 235 -11.67 -10.44 2.71
CA THR A 235 -10.86 -9.37 3.29
C THR A 235 -11.53 -8.78 4.52
N ARG A 236 -12.83 -8.45 4.43
CA ARG A 236 -13.59 -7.86 5.55
C ARG A 236 -13.71 -8.83 6.73
N ASN A 237 -13.94 -10.12 6.48
CA ASN A 237 -14.06 -11.14 7.51
C ASN A 237 -12.78 -11.33 8.35
N ARG A 238 -11.63 -10.90 7.83
CA ARG A 238 -10.33 -10.97 8.52
C ARG A 238 -10.01 -9.75 9.36
N LEU A 239 -10.82 -8.69 9.28
CA LEU A 239 -10.60 -7.46 10.03
C LEU A 239 -11.43 -7.44 11.32
N PRO A 240 -10.86 -6.98 12.45
CA PRO A 240 -11.62 -6.70 13.65
C PRO A 240 -12.58 -5.52 13.44
N GLU A 241 -13.62 -5.45 14.28
CA GLU A 241 -14.73 -4.50 14.12
C GLU A 241 -14.30 -3.02 14.14
N ASP A 242 -13.30 -2.66 14.95
CA ASP A 242 -12.79 -1.29 15.05
C ASP A 242 -12.05 -0.85 13.77
N LEU A 243 -11.25 -1.73 13.17
CA LEU A 243 -10.62 -1.48 11.87
C LEU A 243 -11.68 -1.40 10.76
N LEU A 244 -12.67 -2.31 10.76
CA LEU A 244 -13.78 -2.29 9.82
C LEU A 244 -14.61 -1.00 9.88
N ALA A 245 -14.83 -0.46 11.08
CA ALA A 245 -15.59 0.78 11.26
C ALA A 245 -14.94 1.96 10.51
N VAL A 246 -13.62 2.09 10.61
CA VAL A 246 -12.85 3.12 9.87
C VAL A 246 -12.86 2.82 8.37
N VAL A 247 -12.73 1.55 8.00
CA VAL A 247 -12.77 1.13 6.58
C VAL A 247 -14.08 1.59 5.93
N ASN A 248 -15.20 1.28 6.57
CA ASN A 248 -16.54 1.64 6.11
C ASN A 248 -16.76 3.15 6.06
N ALA A 249 -16.28 3.88 7.08
CA ALA A 249 -16.40 5.34 7.13
C ALA A 249 -15.62 6.01 5.98
N PHE A 250 -14.40 5.55 5.72
CA PHE A 250 -13.55 6.12 4.67
C PHE A 250 -14.10 5.80 3.27
N GLU A 251 -14.51 4.56 3.02
CA GLU A 251 -15.10 4.18 1.73
C GLU A 251 -16.37 4.99 1.45
N LYS A 252 -17.26 5.14 2.43
CA LYS A 252 -18.45 5.98 2.30
C LYS A 252 -18.11 7.44 1.97
N ALA A 253 -17.01 7.97 2.48
CA ALA A 253 -16.61 9.35 2.28
C ALA A 253 -15.90 9.60 0.94
N TYR A 254 -15.05 8.67 0.48
CA TYR A 254 -14.09 8.94 -0.59
C TYR A 254 -14.08 7.93 -1.74
N ILE A 255 -14.74 6.79 -1.60
CA ILE A 255 -14.74 5.72 -2.60
C ILE A 255 -16.18 5.51 -3.08
N PRO A 256 -16.57 6.07 -4.24
CA PRO A 256 -17.93 5.95 -4.72
C PRO A 256 -18.28 4.47 -4.96
N ILE A 257 -19.47 4.07 -4.53
CA ILE A 257 -20.06 2.78 -4.88
C ILE A 257 -20.43 2.87 -6.36
N VAL A 258 -19.71 2.14 -7.22
CA VAL A 258 -19.98 2.05 -8.67
C VAL A 258 -20.98 0.94 -8.97
#